data_AF-A0A939UQU0-F1
#
_entry.id   AF-A0A939UQU0-F1
#
_cell.length_a   1.000
_cell.length_b   1.000
_cell.length_c   1.000
_cell.angle_alpha   90.00
_cell.angle_beta   90.00
_cell.angle_gamma   90.00
#
_symmetry.space_group_name_H-M   'P 1'
#
loop_
_entity.id
_entity.type
_entity.pdbx_description
1 polymer ?
#
loop_
_entity_poly.entity_id
_entity_poly.type
_entity_poly.pdbx_seq_one_letter_code
_entity_poly.pdbx_strand_id
1 'polypeptide(L)'
;HTTDLLGELVCSSSLKAESPDTAHGLLKKEMSVMGSLTLEAAEASRVPGGAALCVDKALFAGYITRALEDSDRIEIVRQEALSLPEEGICVTATGPLTSPDLARALETAFGGGSLSFYDAIAPSVDIESVDMSRAFRQSRYGKGDADYINCPLTREEYHAFVQALCEGEKAPLHLAEDEKAVYYEGCLPVEVMASRGPETLAFGMLKPVGIEDPATGQRPYAVLQLRQENREGTVWGLVGCQTQLRQSEQKRIFGMVPALADAVFVRYGQVHRNTYLQSPGLLDPFFRLKKDPRLFFAGQLIGVEGYMESAMTGIVCGINIARLLSGREPLLFPAATVTGALQRYVSEGPGLSSAGKPLPFTPMKSNFGILPYAGGRGKQGRKEAKAAAALKAMVKMGENML
;
A
#
# COMPACT_ATOMS: atom_id res chain seq x y z
N HIS A 1 -12.17 -4.32 -8.42
CA HIS A 1 -12.61 -3.08 -9.06
C HIS A 1 -14.12 -2.98 -8.95
N THR A 2 -14.61 -1.78 -8.66
CA THR A 2 -16.05 -1.49 -8.48
C THR A 2 -16.54 -0.42 -9.44
N THR A 3 -15.63 0.21 -10.19
CA THR A 3 -15.91 1.27 -11.16
C THR A 3 -15.21 0.97 -12.49
N ASP A 4 -15.56 1.74 -13.53
CA ASP A 4 -14.86 1.78 -14.81
C ASP A 4 -13.69 2.78 -14.83
N LEU A 5 -13.42 3.47 -13.72
CA LEU A 5 -12.37 4.48 -13.64
C LEU A 5 -10.96 3.86 -13.62
N LEU A 6 -10.02 4.52 -14.31
CA LEU A 6 -8.60 4.19 -14.27
C LEU A 6 -7.97 4.71 -12.97
N GLY A 7 -7.07 3.92 -12.37
CA GLY A 7 -6.41 4.29 -11.10
C GLY A 7 -7.27 4.14 -9.84
N GLU A 8 -8.31 3.29 -9.86
CA GLU A 8 -9.17 3.03 -8.70
C GLU A 8 -8.37 2.55 -7.47
N LEU A 9 -8.57 3.22 -6.33
CA LEU A 9 -8.04 2.79 -5.04
C LEU A 9 -9.01 1.81 -4.36
N VAL A 10 -8.66 0.54 -4.33
CA VAL A 10 -9.57 -0.54 -3.87
C VAL A 10 -9.59 -0.76 -2.34
N CYS A 11 -8.64 -0.19 -1.59
CA CYS A 11 -8.51 -0.35 -0.15
C CYS A 11 -8.44 1.04 0.53
N SER A 12 -7.27 1.41 1.04
CA SER A 12 -7.06 2.63 1.81
C SER A 12 -7.08 3.90 0.95
N SER A 13 -7.75 4.96 1.44
CA SER A 13 -7.69 6.32 0.90
C SER A 13 -6.32 7.01 1.13
N SER A 14 -5.46 6.43 1.96
CA SER A 14 -4.12 6.97 2.23
C SER A 14 -3.07 6.37 1.33
N LEU A 15 -2.29 7.27 0.73
CA LEU A 15 -1.06 7.02 0.00
C LEU A 15 0.18 7.08 0.93
N LYS A 16 0.00 6.89 2.25
CA LYS A 16 1.03 6.90 3.31
C LYS A 16 1.66 8.29 3.55
N ALA A 17 2.68 8.34 4.40
CA ALA A 17 3.35 9.57 4.85
C ALA A 17 3.94 10.41 3.71
N GLU A 18 3.95 11.73 3.88
CA GLU A 18 4.50 12.70 2.90
C GLU A 18 5.92 13.16 3.21
N SER A 19 6.29 13.16 4.49
CA SER A 19 7.61 13.64 4.89
C SER A 19 8.72 12.78 4.27
N PRO A 20 9.76 13.41 3.69
CA PRO A 20 10.93 12.71 3.15
C PRO A 20 11.73 11.95 4.22
N ASP A 21 11.48 12.21 5.52
CA ASP A 21 12.02 11.45 6.65
C ASP A 21 11.34 10.08 6.82
N THR A 22 10.48 9.72 5.88
CA THR A 22 9.87 8.40 5.72
C THR A 22 10.17 7.89 4.32
N ALA A 23 10.35 6.57 4.16
CA ALA A 23 10.64 6.01 2.83
C ALA A 23 9.49 6.21 1.83
N HIS A 24 8.23 6.18 2.28
CA HIS A 24 7.08 6.49 1.43
C HIS A 24 7.07 7.96 0.97
N GLY A 25 7.33 8.90 1.89
CA GLY A 25 7.40 10.32 1.52
C GLY A 25 8.60 10.62 0.62
N LEU A 26 9.73 9.94 0.85
CA LEU A 26 10.88 10.01 -0.05
C LEU A 26 10.53 9.51 -1.45
N LEU A 27 9.91 8.34 -1.59
CA LEU A 27 9.47 7.83 -2.90
C LEU A 27 8.59 8.84 -3.63
N LYS A 28 7.65 9.50 -2.94
CA LYS A 28 6.83 10.54 -3.57
C LYS A 28 7.64 11.73 -4.07
N LYS A 29 8.68 12.14 -3.34
CA LYS A 29 9.60 13.19 -3.82
C LYS A 29 10.37 12.73 -5.05
N GLU A 30 10.80 11.47 -5.12
CA GLU A 30 11.39 10.90 -6.34
C GLU A 30 10.38 10.92 -7.50
N MET A 31 9.15 10.47 -7.27
CA MET A 31 8.08 10.46 -8.26
C MET A 31 7.66 11.85 -8.74
N SER A 32 7.76 12.87 -7.88
CA SER A 32 7.54 14.26 -8.27
C SER A 32 8.59 14.75 -9.27
N VAL A 33 9.86 14.37 -9.10
CA VAL A 33 10.92 14.64 -10.08
C VAL A 33 10.66 13.92 -11.40
N MET A 34 9.98 12.77 -11.37
CA MET A 34 9.62 11.99 -12.56
C MET A 34 8.32 12.46 -13.25
N GLY A 35 7.65 13.52 -12.77
CA GLY A 35 6.39 14.01 -13.38
C GLY A 35 5.20 13.06 -13.19
N SER A 36 5.02 12.53 -11.98
CA SER A 36 3.98 11.53 -11.70
C SER A 36 2.55 12.09 -11.76
N LEU A 37 1.77 11.65 -12.76
CA LEU A 37 0.33 11.89 -12.86
C LEU A 37 -0.44 11.43 -11.61
N THR A 38 -0.04 10.31 -11.00
CA THR A 38 -0.70 9.82 -9.78
C THR A 38 -0.47 10.74 -8.57
N LEU A 39 0.65 11.46 -8.51
CA LEU A 39 0.84 12.47 -7.45
C LEU A 39 0.05 13.74 -7.72
N GLU A 40 -0.03 14.17 -8.97
CA GLU A 40 -0.89 15.29 -9.37
C GLU A 40 -2.36 15.00 -9.04
N ALA A 41 -2.85 13.81 -9.40
CA ALA A 41 -4.18 13.34 -9.05
C ALA A 41 -4.39 13.32 -7.53
N ALA A 42 -3.40 12.87 -6.77
CA ALA A 42 -3.47 12.85 -5.31
C ALA A 42 -3.60 14.24 -4.70
N GLU A 43 -2.86 15.22 -5.23
CA GLU A 43 -2.97 16.60 -4.77
C GLU A 43 -4.34 17.19 -5.11
N ALA A 44 -4.84 16.98 -6.34
CA ALA A 44 -6.14 17.48 -6.80
C ALA A 44 -7.35 16.87 -6.05
N SER A 45 -7.17 15.69 -5.45
CA SER A 45 -8.20 14.95 -4.73
C SER A 45 -7.96 14.88 -3.22
N ARG A 46 -7.04 15.69 -2.70
CA ARG A 46 -6.61 15.65 -1.30
C ARG A 46 -7.78 15.83 -0.32
N VAL A 47 -7.77 15.01 0.73
CA VAL A 47 -8.63 15.13 1.92
C VAL A 47 -7.76 15.15 3.19
N PRO A 48 -8.29 15.63 4.33
CA PRO A 48 -7.54 15.64 5.60
C PRO A 48 -6.98 14.25 5.97
N GLY A 49 -5.78 14.20 6.54
CA GLY A 49 -5.00 12.95 6.68
C GLY A 49 -3.82 12.97 7.66
N GLY A 50 -3.60 14.09 8.34
CA GLY A 50 -2.50 14.36 9.26
C GLY A 50 -1.16 14.33 8.54
N ALA A 51 -0.27 13.46 8.99
CA ALA A 51 1.06 13.29 8.37
C ALA A 51 1.06 12.49 7.06
N ALA A 52 -0.11 12.00 6.61
CA ALA A 52 -0.25 11.14 5.44
C ALA A 52 -1.05 11.84 4.32
N LEU A 53 -0.62 11.60 3.08
CA LEU A 53 -1.37 12.00 1.88
C LEU A 53 -2.61 11.13 1.79
N CYS A 54 -3.77 11.71 2.03
CA CYS A 54 -5.06 11.04 1.89
C CYS A 54 -5.85 11.69 0.76
N VAL A 55 -6.58 10.87 0.01
CA VAL A 55 -7.30 11.29 -1.18
C VAL A 55 -8.74 10.81 -1.15
N ASP A 56 -9.63 11.59 -1.74
CA ASP A 56 -10.93 11.10 -2.15
C ASP A 56 -10.73 10.13 -3.33
N LYS A 57 -11.14 8.87 -3.14
CA LYS A 57 -10.86 7.79 -4.08
C LYS A 57 -11.54 7.98 -5.44
N ALA A 58 -12.76 8.52 -5.45
CA ALA A 58 -13.51 8.74 -6.67
C ALA A 58 -12.93 9.94 -7.45
N LEU A 59 -12.60 11.02 -6.76
CA LEU A 59 -11.96 12.18 -7.39
C LEU A 59 -10.56 11.85 -7.91
N PHE A 60 -9.79 11.03 -7.18
CA PHE A 60 -8.47 10.57 -7.58
C PHE A 60 -8.53 9.77 -8.89
N ALA A 61 -9.37 8.73 -8.94
CA ALA A 61 -9.52 7.90 -10.12
C ALA A 61 -10.14 8.67 -11.30
N GLY A 62 -11.10 9.56 -11.01
CA GLY A 62 -11.71 10.43 -12.03
C GLY A 62 -10.72 11.42 -12.63
N TYR A 63 -9.78 11.96 -11.84
CA TYR A 63 -8.71 12.81 -12.35
C TYR A 63 -7.80 12.06 -13.32
N ILE A 64 -7.31 10.87 -12.93
CA ILE A 64 -6.45 10.04 -13.78
C ILE A 64 -7.17 9.66 -15.07
N THR A 65 -8.43 9.23 -14.95
CA THR A 65 -9.25 8.82 -16.11
C THR A 65 -9.36 9.96 -17.12
N ARG A 66 -9.77 11.16 -16.68
CA ARG A 66 -9.86 12.33 -17.57
C ARG A 66 -8.52 12.70 -18.20
N ALA A 67 -7.45 12.72 -17.42
CA ALA A 67 -6.12 13.04 -17.94
C ALA A 67 -5.65 12.08 -19.05
N LEU A 68 -6.07 10.82 -18.99
CA LEU A 68 -5.77 9.82 -20.03
C LEU A 68 -6.74 9.91 -21.22
N GLU A 69 -8.02 10.16 -20.98
CA GLU A 69 -9.05 10.35 -22.02
C GLU A 69 -8.82 11.62 -22.85
N ASP A 70 -8.31 12.69 -22.24
CA ASP A 70 -8.04 13.98 -22.90
C ASP A 70 -6.73 13.96 -23.73
N SER A 71 -5.96 12.87 -23.70
CA SER A 71 -4.68 12.75 -24.41
C SER A 71 -4.86 12.26 -25.85
N ASP A 72 -4.31 13.01 -26.81
CA ASP A 72 -4.31 12.65 -28.23
C ASP A 72 -3.36 11.48 -28.58
N ARG A 73 -2.56 11.02 -27.62
CA ARG A 73 -1.57 9.94 -27.77
C ARG A 73 -1.99 8.62 -27.12
N ILE A 74 -3.16 8.58 -26.48
CA ILE A 74 -3.61 7.44 -25.70
C ILE A 74 -4.96 6.98 -26.23
N GLU A 75 -5.03 5.72 -26.66
CA GLU A 75 -6.28 5.04 -26.96
C GLU A 75 -6.65 4.14 -25.77
N ILE A 76 -7.88 4.28 -25.27
CA ILE A 76 -8.40 3.45 -24.18
C ILE A 76 -9.33 2.39 -24.75
N VAL A 77 -8.89 1.13 -24.70
CA VAL A 77 -9.68 -0.04 -25.12
C VAL A 77 -10.21 -0.77 -23.90
N ARG A 78 -11.54 -0.81 -23.75
CA ARG A 78 -12.23 -1.48 -22.63
C ARG A 78 -12.47 -2.96 -22.95
N GLN A 79 -11.41 -3.77 -22.87
CA GLN A 79 -11.46 -5.19 -23.16
C GLN A 79 -10.56 -5.98 -22.21
N GLU A 80 -10.94 -7.23 -21.92
CA GLU A 80 -10.06 -8.17 -21.23
C GLU A 80 -8.92 -8.62 -22.16
N ALA A 81 -7.68 -8.45 -21.71
CA ALA A 81 -6.51 -9.05 -22.36
C ALA A 81 -6.36 -10.50 -21.89
N LEU A 82 -6.54 -11.46 -22.79
CA LEU A 82 -6.49 -12.89 -22.48
C LEU A 82 -5.09 -13.50 -22.62
N SER A 83 -4.19 -12.83 -23.31
CA SER A 83 -2.83 -13.30 -23.59
C SER A 83 -1.83 -12.13 -23.67
N LEU A 84 -0.54 -12.46 -23.67
CA LEU A 84 0.53 -11.50 -23.99
C LEU A 84 0.61 -11.31 -25.51
N PRO A 85 0.91 -10.10 -26.01
CA PRO A 85 0.98 -9.84 -27.43
C PRO A 85 2.19 -10.51 -28.09
N GLU A 86 2.00 -11.00 -29.31
CA GLU A 86 3.07 -11.66 -30.08
C GLU A 86 4.11 -10.66 -30.59
N GLU A 87 3.70 -9.42 -30.89
CA GLU A 87 4.53 -8.36 -31.46
C GLU A 87 4.40 -7.05 -30.66
N GLY A 88 5.29 -6.09 -30.93
CA GLY A 88 5.31 -4.79 -30.26
C GLY A 88 5.83 -4.84 -28.82
N ILE A 89 6.00 -3.65 -28.22
CA ILE A 89 6.36 -3.47 -26.81
C ILE A 89 5.09 -3.48 -25.96
N CYS A 90 5.09 -4.21 -24.84
CA CYS A 90 3.93 -4.34 -23.97
C CYS A 90 4.32 -4.14 -22.51
N VAL A 91 3.52 -3.38 -21.75
CA VAL A 91 3.60 -3.29 -20.29
C VAL A 91 2.40 -4.03 -19.70
N THR A 92 2.64 -5.12 -18.97
CA THR A 92 1.60 -5.81 -18.21
C THR A 92 1.54 -5.26 -16.79
N ALA A 93 0.41 -4.64 -16.42
CA ALA A 93 0.19 -3.99 -15.13
C ALA A 93 -1.15 -4.35 -14.48
N THR A 94 -1.56 -5.62 -14.62
CA THR A 94 -2.90 -6.12 -14.24
C THR A 94 -3.12 -6.31 -12.73
N GLY A 95 -2.10 -6.01 -11.92
CA GLY A 95 -2.21 -6.00 -10.47
C GLY A 95 -2.47 -7.38 -9.85
N PRO A 96 -2.90 -7.41 -8.58
CA PRO A 96 -2.99 -8.65 -7.80
C PRO A 96 -4.11 -9.60 -8.22
N LEU A 97 -5.14 -9.10 -8.90
CA LEU A 97 -6.32 -9.84 -9.32
C LEU A 97 -6.31 -10.04 -10.85
N THR A 98 -5.15 -10.42 -11.39
CA THR A 98 -5.00 -10.74 -12.82
C THR A 98 -5.99 -11.85 -13.21
N SER A 99 -6.63 -11.71 -14.37
CA SER A 99 -7.68 -12.65 -14.80
C SER A 99 -7.12 -14.06 -15.06
N PRO A 100 -7.94 -15.12 -14.95
CA PRO A 100 -7.45 -16.49 -15.03
C PRO A 100 -6.73 -16.84 -16.33
N ASP A 101 -7.21 -16.34 -17.49
CA ASP A 101 -6.58 -16.58 -18.78
C ASP A 101 -5.21 -15.93 -18.88
N LEU A 102 -5.13 -14.64 -18.53
CA LEU A 102 -3.86 -13.92 -18.54
C LEU A 102 -2.88 -14.48 -17.51
N ALA A 103 -3.36 -14.90 -16.34
CA ALA A 103 -2.51 -15.54 -15.32
C ALA A 103 -1.83 -16.80 -15.87
N ARG A 104 -2.55 -17.67 -16.60
CA ARG A 104 -1.96 -18.84 -17.28
C ARG A 104 -0.93 -18.45 -18.34
N ALA A 105 -1.22 -17.41 -19.11
CA ALA A 105 -0.28 -16.88 -20.11
C ALA A 105 1.01 -16.36 -19.44
N LEU A 106 0.88 -15.66 -18.30
CA LEU A 106 2.00 -15.19 -17.49
C LEU A 106 2.81 -16.33 -16.88
N GLU A 107 2.17 -17.35 -16.32
CA GLU A 107 2.86 -18.53 -15.80
C GLU A 107 3.71 -19.21 -16.89
N THR A 108 3.16 -19.35 -18.09
CA THR A 108 3.88 -19.87 -19.26
C THR A 108 5.05 -18.96 -19.66
N ALA A 109 4.81 -17.64 -19.67
CA ALA A 109 5.84 -16.65 -19.96
C ALA A 109 6.96 -16.60 -18.90
N PHE A 110 6.68 -16.93 -17.64
CA PHE A 110 7.69 -16.92 -16.58
C PHE A 110 8.35 -18.29 -16.38
N GLY A 111 7.90 -19.34 -17.09
CA GLY A 111 8.48 -20.68 -17.00
C GLY A 111 7.99 -21.47 -15.77
N GLY A 112 6.81 -21.13 -15.25
CA GLY A 112 6.22 -21.67 -14.03
C GLY A 112 6.63 -20.90 -12.76
N GLY A 113 5.74 -20.86 -11.75
CA GLY A 113 6.06 -20.31 -10.42
C GLY A 113 5.41 -18.96 -10.08
N SER A 114 4.10 -18.80 -10.28
CA SER A 114 3.35 -17.71 -9.64
C SER A 114 3.39 -17.89 -8.12
N LEU A 115 3.68 -16.81 -7.39
CA LEU A 115 3.55 -16.78 -5.93
C LEU A 115 2.25 -16.05 -5.56
N SER A 116 1.70 -16.41 -4.41
CA SER A 116 0.52 -15.72 -3.88
C SER A 116 0.68 -15.45 -2.40
N PHE A 117 0.15 -14.31 -1.97
CA PHE A 117 0.02 -13.94 -0.56
C PHE A 117 -1.37 -13.38 -0.32
N TYR A 118 -1.73 -13.22 0.95
CA TYR A 118 -3.02 -12.67 1.34
C TYR A 118 -2.86 -11.27 1.93
N ASP A 119 -3.68 -10.32 1.46
CA ASP A 119 -3.80 -8.96 2.01
C ASP A 119 -5.22 -8.71 2.51
N ALA A 120 -5.34 -7.89 3.55
CA ALA A 120 -6.57 -7.67 4.30
C ALA A 120 -7.01 -6.20 4.21
N ILE A 121 -8.30 -5.99 4.01
CA ILE A 121 -8.95 -4.67 3.93
C ILE A 121 -9.65 -4.38 5.25
N ALA A 122 -9.58 -3.11 5.68
CA ALA A 122 -10.26 -2.66 6.90
C ALA A 122 -11.72 -2.22 6.63
N PRO A 123 -12.62 -2.39 7.61
CA PRO A 123 -13.98 -1.86 7.54
C PRO A 123 -14.03 -0.33 7.55
N SER A 124 -15.16 0.20 7.10
CA SER A 124 -15.49 1.64 7.18
C SER A 124 -16.94 1.81 7.67
N VAL A 125 -17.17 2.91 8.40
CA VAL A 125 -18.44 3.24 9.04
C VAL A 125 -18.94 4.61 8.59
N ASP A 126 -20.25 4.83 8.75
CA ASP A 126 -20.88 6.14 8.60
C ASP A 126 -20.59 6.98 9.84
N ILE A 127 -20.11 8.21 9.65
CA ILE A 127 -19.80 9.13 10.74
C ILE A 127 -21.01 9.45 11.61
N GLU A 128 -22.21 9.51 11.03
CA GLU A 128 -23.43 9.87 11.77
C GLU A 128 -23.83 8.78 12.78
N SER A 129 -23.29 7.57 12.60
CA SER A 129 -23.50 6.44 13.50
C SER A 129 -22.43 6.28 14.60
N VAL A 130 -21.39 7.13 14.59
CA VAL A 130 -20.33 7.10 15.61
C VAL A 130 -20.75 7.95 16.81
N ASP A 131 -20.71 7.38 18.01
CA ASP A 131 -21.01 8.10 19.24
C ASP A 131 -19.85 9.04 19.63
N MET A 132 -19.96 10.29 19.18
CA MET A 132 -18.99 11.35 19.46
C MET A 132 -18.98 11.83 20.92
N SER A 133 -19.91 11.38 21.78
CA SER A 133 -19.77 11.61 23.23
C SER A 133 -18.71 10.71 23.88
N ARG A 134 -18.35 9.62 23.19
CA ARG A 134 -17.34 8.62 23.60
C ARG A 134 -16.12 8.59 22.70
N ALA A 135 -15.99 9.56 21.79
CA ALA A 135 -14.85 9.70 20.88
C ALA A 135 -14.46 11.16 20.73
N PHE A 136 -13.23 11.42 20.28
CA PHE A 136 -12.74 12.79 20.13
C PHE A 136 -11.80 12.94 18.94
N ARG A 137 -11.85 14.11 18.30
CA ARG A 137 -10.96 14.45 17.19
C ARG A 137 -9.62 14.94 17.71
N GLN A 138 -8.54 14.25 17.34
CA GLN A 138 -7.18 14.65 17.73
C GLN A 138 -6.13 13.99 16.83
N SER A 139 -5.12 14.76 16.43
CA SER A 139 -3.89 14.23 15.85
C SER A 139 -2.84 13.97 16.92
N ARG A 140 -1.98 12.96 16.69
CA ARG A 140 -0.94 12.59 17.66
C ARG A 140 0.00 13.78 17.95
N TYR A 141 0.34 13.97 19.21
CA TYR A 141 1.20 15.03 19.74
C TYR A 141 0.67 16.46 19.49
N GLY A 142 -0.62 16.62 19.17
CA GLY A 142 -1.21 17.91 18.84
C GLY A 142 -0.60 18.56 17.59
N LYS A 143 0.06 17.78 16.73
CA LYS A 143 0.67 18.28 15.48
C LYS A 143 -0.26 18.01 14.31
N GLY A 144 -0.80 19.09 13.73
CA GLY A 144 -1.68 19.07 12.55
C GLY A 144 -3.17 19.23 12.90
N ASP A 145 -4.00 19.29 11.87
CA ASP A 145 -5.47 19.32 12.01
C ASP A 145 -5.99 18.01 12.62
N ALA A 146 -7.15 18.07 13.27
CA ALA A 146 -7.75 16.96 14.02
C ALA A 146 -8.38 15.89 13.10
N ASP A 147 -7.52 15.28 12.26
CA ASP A 147 -7.88 14.47 11.11
C ASP A 147 -8.27 13.02 11.44
N TYR A 148 -8.10 12.63 12.71
CA TYR A 148 -8.48 11.33 13.23
C TYR A 148 -9.53 11.49 14.31
N ILE A 149 -10.52 10.60 14.30
CA ILE A 149 -11.41 10.38 15.43
C ILE A 149 -10.82 9.24 16.25
N ASN A 150 -10.67 9.47 17.54
CA ASN A 150 -10.06 8.55 18.48
C ASN A 150 -11.16 7.95 19.34
N CYS A 151 -11.31 6.63 19.27
CA CYS A 151 -12.21 5.85 20.09
C CYS A 151 -11.37 5.21 21.22
N PRO A 152 -11.29 5.82 22.41
CA PRO A 152 -10.50 5.31 23.52
C PRO A 152 -11.08 4.00 24.06
N LEU A 153 -10.20 3.14 24.57
CA LEU A 153 -10.56 1.92 25.28
C LEU A 153 -9.90 1.94 26.67
N THR A 154 -10.65 1.52 27.68
CA THR A 154 -10.08 1.14 28.98
C THR A 154 -9.27 -0.16 28.85
N ARG A 155 -8.54 -0.52 29.90
CA ARG A 155 -7.79 -1.79 29.92
C ARG A 155 -8.73 -2.98 29.78
N GLU A 156 -9.87 -2.94 30.48
CA GLU A 156 -10.87 -4.00 30.50
C GLU A 156 -11.56 -4.14 29.14
N GLU A 157 -11.98 -3.02 28.54
CA GLU A 157 -12.58 -2.99 27.21
C GLU A 157 -11.60 -3.49 26.15
N TYR A 158 -10.33 -3.09 26.23
CA TYR A 158 -9.28 -3.56 25.33
C TYR A 158 -9.07 -5.08 25.41
N HIS A 159 -8.96 -5.64 26.61
CA HIS A 159 -8.73 -7.08 26.75
C HIS A 159 -9.95 -7.90 26.29
N ALA A 160 -11.17 -7.43 26.57
CA ALA A 160 -12.37 -8.05 26.04
C ALA A 160 -12.41 -8.00 24.51
N PHE A 161 -12.05 -6.86 23.91
CA PHE A 161 -11.96 -6.70 22.46
C PHE A 161 -10.91 -7.62 21.82
N VAL A 162 -9.70 -7.68 22.40
CA VAL A 162 -8.62 -8.58 21.94
C VAL A 162 -9.02 -10.04 22.04
N GLN A 163 -9.66 -10.44 23.14
CA GLN A 163 -10.17 -11.80 23.30
C GLN A 163 -11.21 -12.13 22.22
N ALA A 164 -12.17 -11.24 22.00
CA ALA A 164 -13.21 -11.43 21.00
C ALA A 164 -12.66 -11.50 19.57
N LEU A 165 -11.59 -10.74 19.26
CA LEU A 165 -10.85 -10.84 18.00
C LEU A 165 -10.21 -12.23 17.82
N CYS A 166 -9.57 -12.76 18.85
CA CYS A 166 -8.92 -14.07 18.81
C CYS A 166 -9.92 -15.22 18.66
N GLU A 167 -11.12 -15.08 19.25
CA GLU A 167 -12.20 -16.08 19.22
C GLU A 167 -13.12 -15.95 18.00
N GLY A 168 -13.03 -14.83 17.28
CA GLY A 168 -13.95 -14.50 16.19
C GLY A 168 -13.85 -15.46 15.00
N GLU A 169 -15.01 -15.81 14.44
CA GLU A 169 -15.07 -16.71 13.29
C GLU A 169 -14.56 -16.02 12.01
N LYS A 170 -13.60 -16.66 11.34
CA LYS A 170 -13.02 -16.18 10.09
C LYS A 170 -13.88 -16.59 8.89
N ALA A 171 -13.98 -15.71 7.90
CA ALA A 171 -14.56 -16.05 6.61
C ALA A 171 -13.68 -17.11 5.91
N PRO A 172 -14.29 -18.08 5.21
CA PRO A 172 -13.53 -19.09 4.48
C PRO A 172 -12.66 -18.43 3.41
N LEU A 173 -11.43 -18.92 3.26
CA LEU A 173 -10.58 -18.57 2.11
C LEU A 173 -11.12 -19.31 0.87
N HIS A 174 -11.04 -18.67 -0.29
CA HIS A 174 -11.76 -19.11 -1.50
C HIS A 174 -11.27 -20.45 -2.08
N LEU A 175 -10.07 -20.95 -1.73
CA LEU A 175 -9.54 -22.21 -2.25
C LEU A 175 -9.16 -23.20 -1.12
N ALA A 176 -9.39 -24.50 -1.35
CA ALA A 176 -9.13 -25.56 -0.38
C ALA A 176 -7.64 -25.76 -0.03
N GLU A 177 -6.73 -25.20 -0.84
CA GLU A 177 -5.28 -25.26 -0.65
C GLU A 177 -4.76 -24.18 0.32
N ASP A 178 -5.63 -23.27 0.78
CA ASP A 178 -5.30 -22.07 1.54
C ASP A 178 -5.20 -22.26 3.06
N GLU A 179 -5.31 -23.49 3.57
CA GLU A 179 -5.11 -23.77 5.01
C GLU A 179 -3.71 -23.38 5.52
N LYS A 180 -2.75 -23.18 4.60
CA LYS A 180 -1.39 -22.63 4.86
C LYS A 180 -1.20 -21.21 4.31
N ALA A 181 -2.24 -20.38 4.31
CA ALA A 181 -2.15 -19.00 3.84
C ALA A 181 -1.00 -18.24 4.50
N VAL A 182 0.00 -17.87 3.70
CA VAL A 182 1.06 -16.95 4.12
C VAL A 182 0.51 -15.54 3.98
N TYR A 183 0.12 -14.94 5.10
CA TYR A 183 -0.27 -13.54 5.12
C TYR A 183 0.93 -12.64 4.86
N TYR A 184 0.66 -11.50 4.23
CA TYR A 184 1.68 -10.48 4.11
C TYR A 184 2.02 -9.87 5.47
N GLU A 185 3.24 -10.07 5.96
CA GLU A 185 3.69 -9.56 7.28
C GLU A 185 3.53 -8.04 7.43
N GLY A 186 3.54 -7.29 6.33
CA GLY A 186 3.33 -5.85 6.35
C GLY A 186 1.86 -5.39 6.46
N CYS A 187 0.89 -6.30 6.34
CA CYS A 187 -0.55 -6.03 6.37
C CYS A 187 -1.36 -7.25 6.89
N LEU A 188 -1.04 -7.71 8.11
CA LEU A 188 -1.67 -8.88 8.73
C LEU A 188 -3.05 -8.55 9.31
N PRO A 189 -4.08 -9.42 9.16
CA PRO A 189 -5.38 -9.24 9.80
C PRO A 189 -5.28 -8.95 11.31
N VAL A 190 -6.13 -8.08 11.83
CA VAL A 190 -6.12 -7.63 13.22
C VAL A 190 -6.25 -8.78 14.21
N GLU A 191 -7.04 -9.81 13.90
CA GLU A 191 -7.18 -11.02 14.71
C GLU A 191 -5.90 -11.88 14.74
N VAL A 192 -5.11 -11.88 13.66
CA VAL A 192 -3.79 -12.55 13.61
C VAL A 192 -2.78 -11.76 14.43
N MET A 193 -2.86 -10.43 14.41
CA MET A 193 -2.03 -9.58 15.26
C MET A 193 -2.39 -9.74 16.75
N ALA A 194 -3.68 -9.81 17.07
CA ALA A 194 -4.18 -10.07 18.42
C ALA A 194 -3.65 -11.41 18.97
N SER A 195 -3.65 -12.46 18.15
CA SER A 195 -3.18 -13.79 18.57
C SER A 195 -1.67 -13.87 18.85
N ARG A 196 -0.87 -12.90 18.38
CA ARG A 196 0.58 -12.82 18.66
C ARG A 196 0.90 -12.37 20.09
N GLY A 197 -0.09 -11.89 20.83
CA GLY A 197 0.03 -11.54 22.24
C GLY A 197 -0.97 -10.48 22.67
N PRO A 198 -1.41 -10.49 23.95
CA PRO A 198 -2.49 -9.63 24.43
C PRO A 198 -2.17 -8.14 24.30
N GLU A 199 -0.90 -7.74 24.36
CA GLU A 199 -0.46 -6.34 24.25
C GLU A 199 -0.06 -5.90 22.84
N THR A 200 -0.07 -6.83 21.87
CA THR A 200 0.45 -6.57 20.52
C THR A 200 -0.23 -5.38 19.86
N LEU A 201 -1.56 -5.28 20.00
CA LEU A 201 -2.32 -4.18 19.39
C LEU A 201 -2.05 -2.83 20.09
N ALA A 202 -1.95 -2.82 21.43
CA ALA A 202 -1.65 -1.62 22.22
C ALA A 202 -0.25 -1.05 21.98
N PHE A 203 0.72 -1.87 21.56
CA PHE A 203 2.04 -1.40 21.13
C PHE A 203 2.12 -1.10 19.62
N GLY A 204 1.19 -1.64 18.83
CA GLY A 204 1.15 -1.53 17.38
C GLY A 204 0.12 -0.53 16.87
N MET A 205 -0.97 -1.08 16.34
CA MET A 205 -2.00 -0.33 15.61
C MET A 205 -2.96 0.47 16.50
N LEU A 206 -3.25 -0.02 17.71
CA LEU A 206 -4.11 0.66 18.69
C LEU A 206 -3.32 1.48 19.71
N LYS A 207 -2.06 1.82 19.39
CA LYS A 207 -1.17 2.48 20.35
C LYS A 207 -1.67 3.89 20.70
N PRO A 208 -1.77 4.26 21.98
CA PRO A 208 -2.28 5.57 22.42
C PRO A 208 -1.19 6.66 22.45
N VAL A 209 0.01 6.38 21.93
CA VAL A 209 1.15 7.30 22.03
C VAL A 209 0.85 8.64 21.33
N GLY A 210 0.98 9.74 22.08
CA GLY A 210 0.71 11.10 21.63
C GLY A 210 -0.78 11.49 21.64
N ILE A 211 -1.64 10.71 22.28
CA ILE A 211 -3.09 10.97 22.39
C ILE A 211 -3.42 11.15 23.86
N GLU A 212 -4.24 12.16 24.16
CA GLU A 212 -4.71 12.46 25.50
C GLU A 212 -6.22 12.62 25.42
N ASP A 213 -6.96 11.86 26.21
CA ASP A 213 -8.41 11.90 26.23
C ASP A 213 -8.87 13.20 26.93
N PRO A 214 -9.58 14.11 26.22
CA PRO A 214 -10.03 15.38 26.80
C PRO A 214 -10.99 15.22 27.98
N ALA A 215 -11.73 14.10 28.06
CA ALA A 215 -12.69 13.87 29.14
C ALA A 215 -12.01 13.48 30.45
N THR A 216 -10.85 12.81 30.37
CA THR A 216 -10.13 12.30 31.55
C THR A 216 -8.82 13.05 31.83
N GLY A 217 -8.28 13.79 30.84
CA GLY A 217 -6.95 14.38 30.88
C GLY A 217 -5.83 13.35 30.92
N GLN A 218 -6.12 12.09 30.58
CA GLN A 218 -5.20 10.97 30.69
C GLN A 218 -5.00 10.28 29.34
N ARG A 219 -3.85 9.61 29.20
CA ARG A 219 -3.61 8.75 28.04
C ARG A 219 -4.48 7.50 28.16
N PRO A 220 -5.32 7.17 27.15
CA PRO A 220 -6.10 5.94 27.18
C PRO A 220 -5.21 4.70 27.14
N TYR A 221 -5.75 3.53 27.50
CA TYR A 221 -4.99 2.28 27.46
C TYR A 221 -4.64 1.88 26.01
N ALA A 222 -5.66 1.94 25.15
CA ALA A 222 -5.56 1.76 23.71
C ALA A 222 -6.54 2.70 23.01
N VAL A 223 -6.35 2.88 21.70
CA VAL A 223 -7.21 3.75 20.89
C VAL A 223 -7.42 3.15 19.52
N LEU A 224 -8.69 2.98 19.13
CA LEU A 224 -9.05 2.70 17.74
C LEU A 224 -9.20 4.05 17.04
N GLN A 225 -8.42 4.28 16.00
CA GLN A 225 -8.50 5.53 15.22
C GLN A 225 -9.39 5.32 13.99
N LEU A 226 -10.25 6.28 13.70
CA LEU A 226 -10.97 6.37 12.44
C LEU A 226 -10.35 7.46 11.57
N ARG A 227 -10.39 7.29 10.24
CA ARG A 227 -9.94 8.30 9.29
C ARG A 227 -10.93 8.49 8.15
N GLN A 228 -11.14 9.74 7.77
CA GLN A 228 -11.97 10.14 6.63
C GLN A 228 -11.55 9.44 5.32
N GLU A 229 -12.52 8.89 4.59
CA GLU A 229 -12.31 8.21 3.31
C GLU A 229 -12.87 8.98 2.09
N ASN A 230 -13.84 9.88 2.29
CA ASN A 230 -14.46 10.68 1.24
C ASN A 230 -14.43 12.18 1.56
N ARG A 231 -14.54 13.03 0.53
CA ARG A 231 -14.46 14.49 0.65
C ARG A 231 -15.55 15.09 1.55
N GLU A 232 -16.75 14.54 1.51
CA GLU A 232 -17.89 15.00 2.31
C GLU A 232 -17.71 14.69 3.81
N GLY A 233 -16.78 13.78 4.14
CA GLY A 233 -16.49 13.42 5.53
C GLY A 233 -17.53 12.53 6.18
N THR A 234 -18.35 11.84 5.39
CA THR A 234 -19.41 10.95 5.87
C THR A 234 -18.94 9.51 6.09
N VAL A 235 -17.89 9.07 5.40
CA VAL A 235 -17.36 7.69 5.49
C VAL A 235 -15.99 7.69 6.16
N TRP A 236 -15.85 6.87 7.20
CA TRP A 236 -14.64 6.79 8.02
C TRP A 236 -14.13 5.35 8.14
N GLY A 237 -12.88 5.12 7.74
CA GLY A 237 -12.21 3.83 7.81
C GLY A 237 -11.59 3.54 9.17
N LEU A 238 -11.71 2.31 9.65
CA LEU A 238 -11.10 1.84 10.90
C LEU A 238 -9.59 1.59 10.67
N VAL A 239 -8.74 2.46 11.21
CA VAL A 239 -7.31 2.49 10.90
C VAL A 239 -6.60 1.26 11.46
N GLY A 240 -6.04 0.46 10.55
CA GLY A 240 -5.27 -0.74 10.90
C GLY A 240 -6.13 -1.98 11.16
N CYS A 241 -7.46 -1.86 11.19
CA CYS A 241 -8.39 -2.96 11.51
C CYS A 241 -8.73 -3.82 10.28
N GLN A 242 -7.73 -4.13 9.47
CA GLN A 242 -7.90 -5.07 8.37
C GLN A 242 -8.23 -6.47 8.90
N THR A 243 -9.10 -7.24 8.24
CA THR A 243 -9.65 -8.44 8.88
C THR A 243 -10.15 -9.49 7.89
N GLN A 244 -10.07 -10.75 8.30
CA GLN A 244 -10.71 -11.93 7.68
C GLN A 244 -12.00 -12.34 8.39
N LEU A 245 -12.37 -11.70 9.50
CA LEU A 245 -13.56 -12.06 10.27
C LEU A 245 -14.82 -12.05 9.39
N ARG A 246 -15.77 -12.93 9.65
CA ARG A 246 -17.08 -12.87 8.99
C ARG A 246 -17.75 -11.53 9.26
N GLN A 247 -18.57 -11.03 8.35
CA GLN A 247 -19.23 -9.72 8.50
C GLN A 247 -20.05 -9.61 9.80
N SER A 248 -20.71 -10.71 10.22
CA SER A 248 -21.41 -10.79 11.50
C SER A 248 -20.47 -10.59 12.70
N GLU A 249 -19.28 -11.18 12.64
CA GLU A 249 -18.25 -11.08 13.67
C GLU A 249 -17.59 -9.71 13.68
N GLN A 250 -17.37 -9.11 12.51
CA GLN A 250 -16.91 -7.73 12.43
C GLN A 250 -17.88 -6.78 13.12
N LYS A 251 -19.19 -6.87 12.81
CA LYS A 251 -20.21 -6.04 13.45
C LYS A 251 -20.22 -6.24 14.97
N ARG A 252 -20.18 -7.49 15.43
CA ARG A 252 -20.16 -7.84 16.86
C ARG A 252 -18.92 -7.29 17.58
N ILE A 253 -17.74 -7.58 17.04
CA ILE A 253 -16.45 -7.33 17.71
C ILE A 253 -16.09 -5.85 17.64
N PHE A 254 -16.18 -5.20 16.49
CA PHE A 254 -15.92 -3.76 16.40
C PHE A 254 -16.99 -2.93 17.12
N GLY A 255 -18.22 -3.43 17.24
CA GLY A 255 -19.25 -2.85 18.11
C GLY A 255 -18.95 -2.95 19.61
N MET A 256 -17.97 -3.75 20.04
CA MET A 256 -17.50 -3.71 21.44
C MET A 256 -16.72 -2.44 21.76
N VAL A 257 -16.24 -1.71 20.75
CA VAL A 257 -15.60 -0.42 20.96
C VAL A 257 -16.68 0.58 21.34
N PRO A 258 -16.60 1.22 22.53
CA PRO A 258 -17.53 2.20 23.07
C PRO A 258 -18.25 3.11 22.06
N ALA A 259 -17.47 3.80 21.23
CA ALA A 259 -17.97 4.79 20.28
C ALA A 259 -18.59 4.18 19.01
N LEU A 260 -18.43 2.87 18.80
CA LEU A 260 -18.87 2.14 17.62
C LEU A 260 -20.00 1.14 17.91
N ALA A 261 -20.57 1.16 19.11
CA ALA A 261 -21.59 0.19 19.54
C ALA A 261 -22.77 0.08 18.56
N ASP A 262 -23.22 1.23 18.05
CA ASP A 262 -24.32 1.35 17.10
C ASP A 262 -23.84 1.74 15.68
N ALA A 263 -22.54 1.59 15.39
CA ALA A 263 -21.98 2.03 14.13
C ALA A 263 -22.57 1.26 12.93
N VAL A 264 -22.94 2.02 11.89
CA VAL A 264 -23.40 1.52 10.60
C VAL A 264 -22.19 1.31 9.71
N PHE A 265 -21.92 0.05 9.38
CA PHE A 265 -20.82 -0.32 8.48
C PHE A 265 -21.22 -0.06 7.03
N VAL A 266 -20.54 0.91 6.41
CA VAL A 266 -20.66 1.20 4.98
C VAL A 266 -19.91 0.13 4.17
N ARG A 267 -18.82 -0.41 4.72
CA ARG A 267 -18.02 -1.47 4.10
C ARG A 267 -17.43 -2.39 5.16
N TYR A 268 -17.54 -3.70 4.96
CA TYR A 268 -16.84 -4.69 5.79
C TYR A 268 -15.43 -4.98 5.28
N GLY A 269 -14.53 -5.33 6.20
CA GLY A 269 -13.20 -5.81 5.88
C GLY A 269 -13.23 -7.20 5.25
N GLN A 270 -12.23 -7.51 4.42
CA GLN A 270 -12.14 -8.75 3.65
C GLN A 270 -10.67 -9.08 3.38
N VAL A 271 -10.35 -10.35 3.20
CA VAL A 271 -9.02 -10.80 2.77
C VAL A 271 -9.07 -11.22 1.32
N HIS A 272 -8.11 -10.74 0.53
CA HIS A 272 -7.98 -11.09 -0.88
C HIS A 272 -6.64 -11.77 -1.14
N ARG A 273 -6.67 -12.80 -1.99
CA ARG A 273 -5.46 -13.41 -2.53
C ARG A 273 -4.86 -12.45 -3.56
N ASN A 274 -3.60 -12.10 -3.34
CA ASN A 274 -2.81 -11.30 -4.25
C ASN A 274 -1.79 -12.19 -4.95
N THR A 275 -1.87 -12.25 -6.28
CA THR A 275 -0.90 -12.96 -7.10
C THR A 275 0.24 -12.03 -7.48
N TYR A 276 1.47 -12.54 -7.42
CA TYR A 276 2.66 -11.87 -7.93
C TYR A 276 3.63 -12.88 -8.55
N LEU A 277 4.46 -12.40 -9.45
CA LEU A 277 5.42 -13.21 -10.18
C LEU A 277 6.72 -13.32 -9.38
N GLN A 278 7.34 -14.51 -9.40
CA GLN A 278 8.70 -14.72 -8.91
C GLN A 278 9.70 -13.99 -9.81
N SER A 279 9.75 -12.68 -9.67
CA SER A 279 10.47 -11.77 -10.56
C SER A 279 11.99 -11.90 -10.51
N PRO A 280 12.63 -12.18 -9.35
CA PRO A 280 14.08 -12.27 -9.28
C PRO A 280 14.65 -13.32 -10.24
N GLY A 281 15.67 -12.93 -10.99
CA GLY A 281 16.28 -13.78 -12.01
C GLY A 281 15.54 -13.79 -13.35
N LEU A 282 14.23 -13.52 -13.39
CA LEU A 282 13.41 -13.51 -14.61
C LEU A 282 13.27 -12.12 -15.23
N LEU A 283 13.10 -11.09 -14.40
CA LEU A 283 13.10 -9.70 -14.82
C LEU A 283 14.50 -9.09 -14.68
N ASP A 284 14.86 -8.22 -15.62
CA ASP A 284 16.01 -7.33 -15.46
C ASP A 284 15.64 -6.08 -14.61
N PRO A 285 16.62 -5.25 -14.19
CA PRO A 285 16.36 -4.07 -13.36
C PRO A 285 15.46 -3.01 -14.00
N PHE A 286 15.12 -3.14 -15.29
CA PHE A 286 14.21 -2.25 -16.01
C PHE A 286 12.77 -2.77 -16.02
N PHE A 287 12.51 -3.85 -15.27
CA PHE A 287 11.25 -4.59 -15.19
C PHE A 287 10.87 -5.29 -16.50
N ARG A 288 11.87 -5.61 -17.31
CA ARG A 288 11.72 -6.28 -18.59
C ARG A 288 12.04 -7.76 -18.47
N LEU A 289 11.26 -8.60 -19.13
CA LEU A 289 11.49 -10.04 -19.13
C LEU A 289 12.76 -10.37 -19.90
N LYS A 290 13.70 -11.05 -19.25
CA LYS A 290 15.01 -11.35 -19.85
C LYS A 290 14.91 -12.20 -21.12
N LYS A 291 13.95 -13.12 -21.18
CA LYS A 291 13.74 -13.99 -22.33
C LYS A 291 13.02 -13.30 -23.50
N ASP A 292 12.28 -12.24 -23.23
CA ASP A 292 11.62 -11.42 -24.25
C ASP A 292 11.68 -9.94 -23.86
N PRO A 293 12.70 -9.21 -24.35
CA PRO A 293 12.90 -7.80 -24.04
C PRO A 293 11.80 -6.83 -24.51
N ARG A 294 10.76 -7.30 -25.18
CA ARG A 294 9.62 -6.43 -25.53
C ARG A 294 8.61 -6.34 -24.39
N LEU A 295 8.62 -7.31 -23.48
CA LEU A 295 7.63 -7.46 -22.42
C LEU A 295 8.15 -6.84 -21.13
N PHE A 296 7.43 -5.83 -20.66
CA PHE A 296 7.63 -5.13 -19.40
C PHE A 296 6.50 -5.49 -18.43
N PHE A 297 6.80 -5.43 -17.14
CA PHE A 297 5.85 -5.76 -16.09
C PHE A 297 5.88 -4.67 -15.01
N ALA A 298 4.72 -4.29 -14.50
CA ALA A 298 4.62 -3.20 -13.52
C ALA A 298 3.54 -3.50 -12.49
N GLY A 299 3.56 -2.70 -11.43
CA GLY A 299 2.64 -2.79 -10.31
C GLY A 299 2.95 -3.95 -9.38
N GLN A 300 1.99 -4.26 -8.53
CA GLN A 300 2.12 -5.34 -7.55
C GLN A 300 2.44 -6.72 -8.17
N LEU A 301 2.11 -6.91 -9.45
CA LEU A 301 2.42 -8.11 -10.21
C LEU A 301 3.90 -8.51 -10.15
N ILE A 302 4.81 -7.53 -10.07
CA ILE A 302 6.27 -7.78 -10.04
C ILE A 302 6.87 -7.82 -8.63
N GLY A 303 6.03 -7.84 -7.58
CA GLY A 303 6.49 -7.93 -6.20
C GLY A 303 6.92 -6.59 -5.60
N VAL A 304 6.32 -5.48 -6.04
CA VAL A 304 6.25 -4.27 -5.21
C VAL A 304 4.94 -4.22 -4.43
N GLU A 305 4.88 -3.48 -3.33
CA GLU A 305 3.67 -3.35 -2.52
C GLU A 305 3.35 -1.87 -2.26
N GLY A 306 2.11 -1.48 -2.54
CA GLY A 306 1.61 -0.12 -2.35
C GLY A 306 1.25 0.59 -3.67
N TYR A 307 0.31 1.53 -3.58
CA TYR A 307 -0.17 2.29 -4.74
C TYR A 307 0.94 3.12 -5.37
N MET A 308 1.75 3.81 -4.55
CA MET A 308 2.82 4.68 -5.06
C MET A 308 3.98 3.88 -5.62
N GLU A 309 4.34 2.77 -4.98
CA GLU A 309 5.32 1.81 -5.48
C GLU A 309 4.88 1.23 -6.83
N SER A 310 3.61 0.85 -6.95
CA SER A 310 3.05 0.35 -8.22
C SER A 310 3.09 1.42 -9.31
N ALA A 311 2.64 2.64 -9.02
CA ALA A 311 2.70 3.75 -9.96
C ALA A 311 4.14 4.10 -10.38
N MET A 312 5.09 4.06 -9.44
CA MET A 312 6.52 4.26 -9.75
C MET A 312 7.01 3.25 -10.79
N THR A 313 6.67 1.96 -10.64
CA THR A 313 7.12 0.95 -11.61
C THR A 313 6.58 1.22 -13.01
N GLY A 314 5.34 1.71 -13.13
CA GLY A 314 4.76 2.14 -14.41
C GLY A 314 5.53 3.31 -15.03
N ILE A 315 5.91 4.31 -14.23
CA ILE A 315 6.73 5.45 -14.67
C ILE A 315 8.09 4.97 -15.18
N VAL A 316 8.76 4.07 -14.45
CA VAL A 316 10.05 3.49 -14.84
C VAL A 316 9.94 2.74 -16.17
N CYS A 317 8.90 1.90 -16.35
CA CYS A 317 8.65 1.24 -17.62
C CYS A 317 8.46 2.26 -18.75
N GLY A 318 7.62 3.28 -18.56
CA GLY A 318 7.38 4.33 -19.56
C GLY A 318 8.64 5.08 -19.97
N ILE A 319 9.46 5.50 -19.00
CA ILE A 319 10.75 6.16 -19.26
C ILE A 319 11.67 5.24 -20.07
N ASN A 320 11.82 3.98 -19.67
CA ASN A 320 12.72 3.05 -20.35
C ASN A 320 12.26 2.70 -21.76
N ILE A 321 10.95 2.57 -21.97
CA ILE A 321 10.38 2.38 -23.31
C ILE A 321 10.66 3.60 -24.18
N ALA A 322 10.40 4.82 -23.69
CA ALA A 322 10.68 6.06 -24.44
C ALA A 322 12.16 6.18 -24.83
N ARG A 323 13.07 5.82 -23.91
CA ARG A 323 14.51 5.81 -24.16
C ARG A 323 14.90 4.79 -25.23
N LEU A 324 14.41 3.56 -25.14
CA LEU A 324 14.66 2.51 -26.12
C LEU A 324 14.17 2.91 -27.52
N LEU A 325 12.95 3.44 -27.61
CA LEU A 325 12.39 3.96 -28.87
C LEU A 325 13.20 5.13 -29.44
N SER A 326 13.92 5.86 -28.58
CA SER A 326 14.81 6.97 -28.96
C SER A 326 16.27 6.52 -29.19
N GLY A 327 16.56 5.22 -29.23
CA GLY A 327 17.91 4.67 -29.41
C GLY A 327 18.85 4.91 -28.22
N ARG A 328 18.30 5.14 -27.02
CA ARG A 328 19.06 5.36 -25.78
C ARG A 328 19.02 4.12 -24.90
N GLU A 329 20.09 3.92 -24.13
CA GLU A 329 20.15 2.87 -23.13
C GLU A 329 19.09 3.04 -22.04
N PRO A 330 18.44 1.96 -21.57
CA PRO A 330 17.54 1.99 -20.43
C PRO A 330 18.19 2.59 -19.18
N LEU A 331 17.38 3.28 -18.38
CA LEU A 331 17.78 3.98 -17.19
C LEU A 331 17.60 3.10 -15.94
N LEU A 332 18.69 2.88 -15.24
CA LEU A 332 18.70 2.31 -13.90
C LEU A 332 18.88 3.44 -12.87
N PHE A 333 17.92 3.60 -11.98
CA PHE A 333 17.99 4.64 -10.97
C PHE A 333 19.12 4.35 -9.96
N PRO A 334 19.76 5.39 -9.39
CA PRO A 334 20.84 5.22 -8.44
C PRO A 334 20.42 4.38 -7.24
N ALA A 335 21.28 3.50 -6.75
CA ALA A 335 20.99 2.62 -5.60
C ALA A 335 20.64 3.39 -4.31
N ALA A 336 21.03 4.67 -4.22
CA ALA A 336 20.67 5.54 -3.11
C ALA A 336 19.17 5.93 -3.09
N THR A 337 18.47 5.82 -4.23
CA THR A 337 17.04 6.14 -4.37
C THR A 337 16.16 4.94 -4.03
N VAL A 338 14.94 5.18 -3.55
CA VAL A 338 13.93 4.14 -3.29
C VAL A 338 13.57 3.43 -4.60
N THR A 339 13.40 4.19 -5.68
CA THR A 339 13.17 3.70 -7.04
C THR A 339 14.26 2.71 -7.47
N GLY A 340 15.52 3.11 -7.37
CA GLY A 340 16.66 2.27 -7.74
C GLY A 340 16.84 1.05 -6.83
N ALA A 341 16.54 1.17 -5.55
CA ALA A 341 16.56 0.04 -4.63
C ALA A 341 15.46 -0.99 -4.95
N LEU A 342 14.25 -0.54 -5.29
CA LEU A 342 13.15 -1.43 -5.70
C LEU A 342 13.41 -2.09 -7.06
N GLN A 343 13.99 -1.38 -8.03
CA GLN A 343 14.44 -1.98 -9.30
C GLN A 343 15.34 -3.20 -9.06
N ARG A 344 16.36 -3.04 -8.21
CA ARG A 344 17.29 -4.12 -7.85
C ARG A 344 16.61 -5.23 -7.08
N TYR A 345 15.75 -4.88 -6.12
CA TYR A 345 15.02 -5.87 -5.33
C TYR A 345 14.16 -6.80 -6.21
N VAL A 346 13.43 -6.23 -7.17
CA VAL A 346 12.58 -7.00 -8.09
C VAL A 346 13.42 -7.93 -8.98
N SER A 347 14.57 -7.46 -9.48
CA SER A 347 15.39 -8.25 -10.40
C SER A 347 16.33 -9.24 -9.72
N GLU A 348 16.80 -8.95 -8.51
CA GLU A 348 17.84 -9.71 -7.79
C GLU A 348 17.32 -10.44 -6.55
N GLY A 349 16.20 -9.98 -5.98
CA GLY A 349 15.59 -10.56 -4.78
C GLY A 349 16.18 -10.05 -3.45
N PRO A 350 15.75 -10.62 -2.32
CA PRO A 350 16.15 -10.20 -0.97
C PRO A 350 17.59 -10.59 -0.56
N GLY A 351 18.32 -11.29 -1.42
CA GLY A 351 19.66 -11.80 -1.13
C GLY A 351 19.68 -12.97 -0.14
N LEU A 352 20.76 -13.05 0.65
CA LEU A 352 21.01 -14.13 1.60
C LEU A 352 20.84 -13.65 3.05
N SER A 353 20.35 -14.54 3.91
CA SER A 353 20.36 -14.37 5.36
C SER A 353 21.79 -14.35 5.92
N SER A 354 21.94 -13.94 7.19
CA SER A 354 23.23 -14.01 7.91
C SER A 354 23.83 -15.42 7.98
N ALA A 355 23.00 -16.45 7.82
CA ALA A 355 23.40 -17.85 7.75
C ALA A 355 23.67 -18.34 6.30
N GLY A 356 23.73 -17.44 5.32
CA GLY A 356 24.01 -17.76 3.91
C GLY A 356 22.86 -18.41 3.15
N LYS A 357 21.66 -18.52 3.74
CA LYS A 357 20.47 -19.10 3.08
C LYS A 357 19.71 -18.04 2.27
N PRO A 358 19.23 -18.34 1.05
CA PRO A 358 18.35 -17.45 0.29
C PRO A 358 17.12 -17.05 1.10
N LEU A 359 16.85 -15.75 1.14
CA LEU A 359 15.62 -15.24 1.74
C LEU A 359 14.45 -15.39 0.76
N PRO A 360 13.23 -15.68 1.24
CA PRO A 360 12.06 -15.79 0.37
C PRO A 360 11.74 -14.43 -0.25
N PHE A 361 11.50 -14.42 -1.57
CA PHE A 361 11.05 -13.22 -2.27
C PHE A 361 9.60 -12.91 -1.90
N THR A 362 9.36 -11.69 -1.41
CA THR A 362 8.05 -11.22 -1.00
C THR A 362 7.84 -9.80 -1.53
N PRO A 363 6.60 -9.37 -1.74
CA PRO A 363 6.34 -8.01 -2.19
C PRO A 363 6.99 -6.96 -1.28
N MET A 364 7.68 -6.00 -1.88
CA MET A 364 8.43 -4.98 -1.16
C MET A 364 7.82 -3.60 -1.31
N LYS A 365 7.55 -2.97 -0.17
CA LYS A 365 7.22 -1.54 -0.08
C LYS A 365 8.44 -0.67 0.14
N SER A 366 8.28 0.63 -0.05
CA SER A 366 9.29 1.61 0.32
C SER A 366 9.66 1.50 1.79
N ASN A 367 10.93 1.26 2.08
CA ASN A 367 11.47 1.26 3.43
C ASN A 367 12.93 1.72 3.42
N PHE A 368 13.41 2.30 4.52
CA PHE A 368 14.81 2.72 4.59
C PHE A 368 15.80 1.56 4.75
N GLY A 369 15.32 0.33 5.01
CA GLY A 369 16.16 -0.86 5.12
C GLY A 369 16.76 -1.27 3.77
N ILE A 370 16.05 -1.04 2.67
CA ILE A 370 16.51 -1.36 1.31
C ILE A 370 17.50 -0.33 0.75
N LEU A 371 17.64 0.84 1.38
CA LEU A 371 18.60 1.85 0.94
C LEU A 371 19.99 1.58 1.54
N PRO A 372 21.08 1.86 0.80
CA PRO A 372 22.44 1.74 1.31
C PRO A 372 22.67 2.65 2.53
N TYR A 373 23.70 2.35 3.31
CA TYR A 373 24.13 3.22 4.40
C TYR A 373 24.68 4.54 3.83
N ALA A 374 24.21 5.67 4.36
CA ALA A 374 24.57 7.02 3.89
C ALA A 374 25.19 7.90 4.99
N GLY A 375 25.62 7.30 6.12
CA GLY A 375 26.07 8.04 7.30
C GLY A 375 24.96 8.34 8.30
N GLY A 376 25.20 9.34 9.17
CA GLY A 376 24.26 9.79 10.20
C GLY A 376 24.41 9.07 11.55
N ARG A 377 24.16 9.79 12.64
CA ARG A 377 24.15 9.26 14.02
C ARG A 377 22.72 9.05 14.51
N GLY A 378 22.50 7.96 15.26
CA GLY A 378 21.18 7.59 15.76
C GLY A 378 20.19 7.16 14.66
N LYS A 379 19.00 6.72 15.05
CA LYS A 379 17.97 6.24 14.11
C LYS A 379 17.48 7.35 13.19
N GLN A 380 17.30 8.56 13.71
CA GLN A 380 16.77 9.69 12.97
C GLN A 380 17.80 10.27 11.98
N GLY A 381 19.01 10.58 12.43
CA GLY A 381 20.07 11.11 11.56
C GLY A 381 20.46 10.17 10.42
N ARG A 382 20.35 8.84 10.62
CA ARG A 382 20.53 7.86 9.54
C ARG A 382 19.45 7.94 8.45
N LYS A 383 18.20 8.25 8.81
CA LYS A 383 17.11 8.41 7.84
C LYS A 383 17.28 9.68 7.03
N GLU A 384 17.60 10.78 7.69
CA GLU A 384 17.85 12.08 7.08
C GLU A 384 19.01 12.01 6.08
N ALA A 385 20.12 11.34 6.46
CA ALA A 385 21.26 11.14 5.56
C ALA A 385 20.89 10.34 4.31
N LYS A 386 20.07 9.29 4.46
CA LYS A 386 19.56 8.50 3.33
C LYS A 386 18.65 9.33 2.43
N ALA A 387 17.73 10.08 3.01
CA ALA A 387 16.83 10.97 2.26
C ALA A 387 17.60 12.03 1.47
N ALA A 388 18.57 12.71 2.11
CA ALA A 388 19.41 13.69 1.45
C ALA A 388 20.22 13.09 0.28
N ALA A 389 20.80 11.89 0.47
CA ALA A 389 21.54 11.19 -0.58
C ALA A 389 20.64 10.82 -1.77
N ALA A 390 19.44 10.30 -1.51
CA ALA A 390 18.46 9.95 -2.53
C ALA A 390 18.02 11.18 -3.34
N LEU A 391 17.63 12.26 -2.67
CA LEU A 391 17.16 13.49 -3.34
C LEU A 391 18.28 14.13 -4.18
N LYS A 392 19.51 14.18 -3.66
CA LYS A 392 20.67 14.65 -4.43
C LYS A 392 20.90 13.81 -5.69
N ALA A 393 20.74 12.49 -5.59
CA ALA A 393 20.88 11.58 -6.72
C ALA A 393 19.76 11.79 -7.76
N MET A 394 18.53 12.03 -7.32
CA MET A 394 17.39 12.32 -8.20
C MET A 394 17.56 13.63 -8.96
N VAL A 395 17.99 14.72 -8.29
CA VAL A 395 18.23 16.01 -8.94
C VAL A 395 19.27 15.87 -10.05
N LYS A 396 20.39 15.19 -9.77
CA LYS A 396 21.43 14.94 -10.78
C LYS A 396 20.92 14.12 -11.97
N MET A 397 19.93 13.25 -11.76
CA MET A 397 19.41 12.38 -12.81
C MET A 397 18.27 13.02 -13.61
N GLY A 398 17.48 13.92 -13.01
CA GLY A 398 16.37 14.61 -13.67
C GLY A 398 16.77 15.29 -14.97
N GLU A 399 18.01 15.80 -15.05
CA GLU A 399 18.57 16.44 -16.25
C GLU A 399 18.75 15.49 -17.45
N ASN A 400 18.77 14.16 -17.24
CA ASN A 400 19.09 13.15 -18.26
C ASN A 400 18.03 12.04 -18.39
N MET A 401 16.81 12.25 -17.87
CA MET A 401 15.83 11.17 -17.66
C MET A 401 15.21 10.65 -18.97
N LEU A 402 14.81 11.53 -19.89
CA LEU A 402 14.26 11.19 -21.22
C LEU A 402 15.33 11.34 -22.30
#